data_AF-A0A7X6LX14-F1
#
_entry.id   AF-A0A7X6LX14-F1
#
_cell.length_a   1.000
_cell.length_b   1.000
_cell.length_c   1.000
_cell.angle_alpha   90.00
_cell.angle_beta   90.00
_cell.angle_gamma   90.00
#
_symmetry.space_group_name_H-M   'P 1'
#
loop_
_entity.id
_entity.type
_entity.pdbx_description
1 polymer ?
#
loop_
_entity_poly.entity_id
_entity_poly.type
_entity_poly.pdbx_seq_one_letter_code
_entity_poly.pdbx_strand_id
1 'polypeptide(L)'
;MVDVSAKADSARVAVAAGMLRTTPEVVALVRADDMPKADVLSTARIAGISGAKKTSELIPLCHQLALSSVDVRFGFTEDAITIEARAKTKGPTGVEMEALTAVAIAGLTLHDMVKAVDPAAVLDGVRLLTKDGGKRGHWERPGGRAEPDAASADHAHRDGAAAAEAIHSGPAAPSSGGRPRSAAIVVASTGAAAGTRVDTTGPVLVDWLAGLGFSVRGPLIYPDADIAAGLRDALDGAPNLVITTGGTGASPTDGTPEATLAVLDRELPGVAELIRQRGTAVFPLAALSRGVAGLSGTTVIVNLPGSPGGVRDGIAVLEPLLDHLLAQVAGGGRHE
;
A
#
# COMPACT_ATOMS: atom_id res chain seq x y z
N MET A 1 8.97 5.58 23.25
CA MET A 1 7.73 5.54 24.04
C MET A 1 8.05 6.15 25.40
N VAL A 2 7.15 6.93 25.99
CA VAL A 2 7.39 7.57 27.30
C VAL A 2 7.01 6.59 28.41
N ASP A 3 7.88 6.33 29.37
CA ASP A 3 7.52 5.48 30.52
C ASP A 3 6.36 6.10 31.33
N VAL A 4 5.35 5.29 31.60
CA VAL A 4 4.13 5.68 32.34
C VAL A 4 3.91 4.84 33.60
N SER A 5 4.85 3.97 33.96
CA SER A 5 4.76 3.05 35.11
C SER A 5 4.51 3.76 36.45
N ALA A 6 5.10 4.95 36.63
CA ALA A 6 4.94 5.76 37.85
C ALA A 6 3.66 6.62 37.87
N LYS A 7 2.84 6.60 36.81
CA LYS A 7 1.61 7.41 36.72
C LYS A 7 0.42 6.61 37.23
N ALA A 8 -0.41 7.24 38.06
CA ALA A 8 -1.67 6.65 38.50
C ALA A 8 -2.70 6.56 37.36
N ASP A 9 -3.52 5.52 37.41
CA ASP A 9 -4.68 5.36 36.52
C ASP A 9 -5.73 6.44 36.80
N SER A 10 -6.25 7.04 35.72
CA SER A 10 -7.41 7.91 35.79
C SER A 10 -8.35 7.64 34.64
N ALA A 11 -9.62 8.04 34.76
CA ALA A 11 -10.51 8.11 33.61
C ALA A 11 -9.95 9.11 32.59
N ARG A 12 -9.96 8.71 31.32
CA ARG A 12 -9.47 9.49 30.18
C ARG A 12 -10.53 9.55 29.12
N VAL A 13 -10.77 10.74 28.61
CA VAL A 13 -11.67 10.97 27.48
C VAL A 13 -10.95 11.85 26.49
N ALA A 14 -11.09 11.56 25.20
CA ALA A 14 -10.66 12.43 24.13
C ALA A 14 -11.78 12.52 23.08
N VAL A 15 -11.98 13.71 22.53
CA VAL A 15 -12.85 13.96 21.38
C VAL A 15 -11.98 14.53 20.27
N ALA A 16 -12.05 13.93 19.09
CA ALA A 16 -11.40 14.42 17.89
C ALA A 16 -12.45 14.62 16.79
N ALA A 17 -12.16 15.52 15.85
CA ALA A 17 -13.00 15.78 14.70
C ALA A 17 -12.18 15.89 13.42
N GLY A 18 -12.86 15.74 12.30
CA GLY A 18 -12.37 15.95 10.94
C GLY A 18 -13.56 16.06 9.98
N MET A 19 -13.30 16.21 8.69
CA MET A 19 -14.36 16.17 7.69
C MET A 19 -13.86 15.63 6.36
N LEU A 20 -14.71 14.95 5.62
CA LEU A 20 -14.47 14.67 4.21
C LEU A 20 -15.14 15.78 3.40
N ARG A 21 -14.34 16.65 2.77
CA ARG A 21 -14.82 17.63 1.79
C ARG A 21 -15.09 16.93 0.46
N THR A 22 -16.26 17.17 -0.11
CA THR A 22 -16.75 16.49 -1.31
C THR A 22 -17.82 17.35 -1.98
N THR A 23 -18.57 16.82 -2.94
CA THR A 23 -19.62 17.56 -3.65
C THR A 23 -20.97 17.49 -2.93
N PRO A 24 -21.87 18.47 -3.15
CA PRO A 24 -23.25 18.40 -2.67
C PRO A 24 -24.01 17.17 -3.18
N GLU A 25 -23.67 16.67 -4.37
CA GLU A 25 -24.20 15.44 -4.94
C GLU A 25 -23.83 14.23 -4.07
N VAL A 26 -22.55 14.07 -3.72
CA VAL A 26 -22.11 12.98 -2.83
C VAL A 26 -22.79 13.08 -1.46
N VAL A 27 -22.89 14.29 -0.89
CA VAL A 27 -23.61 14.51 0.37
C VAL A 27 -25.06 14.05 0.25
N ALA A 28 -25.75 14.39 -0.84
CA ALA A 28 -27.13 13.97 -1.08
C ALA A 28 -27.27 12.44 -1.19
N LEU A 29 -26.41 11.80 -2.00
CA LEU A 29 -26.41 10.35 -2.19
C LEU A 29 -26.13 9.58 -0.90
N VAL A 30 -25.15 10.03 -0.10
CA VAL A 30 -24.83 9.39 1.19
C VAL A 30 -25.97 9.54 2.20
N ARG A 31 -26.67 10.68 2.21
CA ARG A 31 -27.85 10.87 3.09
C ARG A 31 -29.04 10.03 2.67
N ALA A 32 -29.19 9.79 1.37
CA ALA A 32 -30.25 8.96 0.80
C ALA A 32 -29.93 7.45 0.84
N ASP A 33 -28.71 7.06 1.23
CA ASP A 33 -28.19 5.69 1.12
C ASP A 33 -28.24 5.13 -0.32
N ASP A 34 -28.01 6.01 -1.31
CA ASP A 34 -28.11 5.72 -2.75
C ASP A 34 -26.73 5.72 -3.42
N MET A 35 -25.68 5.43 -2.65
CA MET A 35 -24.33 5.28 -3.17
C MET A 35 -24.18 3.92 -3.90
N PRO A 36 -23.33 3.82 -4.94
CA PRO A 36 -23.04 2.53 -5.59
C PRO A 36 -22.52 1.45 -4.63
N LYS A 37 -21.92 1.87 -3.51
CA LYS A 37 -21.53 1.02 -2.39
C LYS A 37 -22.52 1.22 -1.25
N ALA A 38 -23.09 0.12 -0.76
CA ALA A 38 -24.05 0.14 0.36
C ALA A 38 -23.38 0.49 1.69
N ASP A 39 -24.18 0.98 2.65
CA ASP A 39 -23.81 1.13 4.07
C ASP A 39 -22.61 2.05 4.34
N VAL A 40 -22.48 3.16 3.60
CA VAL A 40 -21.32 4.08 3.66
C VAL A 40 -20.98 4.51 5.09
N LEU A 41 -21.96 5.06 5.82
CA LEU A 41 -21.74 5.58 7.17
C LEU A 41 -21.52 4.46 8.19
N SER A 42 -22.23 3.35 8.07
CA SER A 42 -22.07 2.20 8.96
C SER A 42 -20.68 1.56 8.81
N THR A 43 -20.23 1.40 7.56
CA THR A 43 -18.89 0.89 7.23
C THR A 43 -17.81 1.83 7.77
N ALA A 44 -17.91 3.14 7.51
CA ALA A 44 -16.97 4.12 8.03
C ALA A 44 -16.94 4.17 9.57
N ARG A 45 -18.08 3.99 10.24
CA ARG A 45 -18.17 3.92 11.71
C ARG A 45 -17.38 2.74 12.26
N ILE A 46 -17.60 1.54 11.69
CA ILE A 46 -16.93 0.32 12.13
C ILE A 46 -15.42 0.42 11.86
N ALA A 47 -15.04 0.99 10.71
CA ALA A 47 -13.64 1.23 10.38
C ALA A 47 -12.98 2.18 11.39
N GLY A 48 -13.63 3.30 11.74
CA GLY A 48 -13.12 4.23 12.75
C GLY A 48 -12.94 3.57 14.13
N ILE A 49 -13.92 2.78 14.58
CA ILE A 49 -13.82 2.01 15.84
C ILE A 49 -12.67 0.99 15.78
N SER A 50 -12.49 0.33 14.64
CA SER A 50 -11.41 -0.64 14.44
C SER A 50 -10.04 0.03 14.41
N GLY A 51 -9.94 1.20 13.77
CA GLY A 51 -8.74 2.03 13.75
C GLY A 51 -8.31 2.45 15.16
N ALA A 52 -9.26 2.92 15.98
CA ALA A 52 -9.00 3.26 17.38
C ALA A 52 -8.39 2.09 18.17
N LYS A 53 -8.95 0.87 18.01
CA LYS A 53 -8.47 -0.34 18.70
C LYS A 53 -7.06 -0.76 18.27
N LYS A 54 -6.66 -0.43 17.04
CA LYS A 54 -5.35 -0.76 16.46
C LYS A 54 -4.35 0.40 16.49
N THR A 55 -4.63 1.47 17.22
CA THR A 55 -3.79 2.68 17.24
C THR A 55 -2.32 2.38 17.54
N SER A 56 -2.04 1.50 18.51
CA SER A 56 -0.67 1.10 18.86
C SER A 56 0.04 0.24 17.81
N GLU A 57 -0.71 -0.40 16.91
CA GLU A 57 -0.16 -1.13 15.76
C GLU A 57 0.16 -0.17 14.60
N LEU A 58 -0.64 0.89 14.46
CA LEU A 58 -0.55 1.85 13.35
C LEU A 58 0.44 2.99 13.62
N ILE A 59 0.53 3.45 14.88
CA ILE A 59 1.33 4.61 15.26
C ILE A 59 2.48 4.17 16.17
N PRO A 60 3.74 4.26 15.69
CA PRO A 60 4.91 3.89 16.49
C PRO A 60 4.95 4.62 17.83
N LEU A 61 5.39 3.91 18.87
CA LEU A 61 5.59 4.43 20.22
C LEU A 61 4.30 4.83 20.97
N CYS A 62 3.11 4.63 20.39
CA CYS A 62 1.85 4.68 21.14
C CYS A 62 1.74 3.49 22.09
N HIS A 63 1.22 3.73 23.29
CA HIS A 63 0.96 2.65 24.22
C HIS A 63 -0.26 1.87 23.77
N GLN A 64 -0.29 0.57 24.04
CA GLN A 64 -1.53 -0.19 23.94
C GLN A 64 -2.47 0.20 25.08
N LEU A 65 -3.70 0.61 24.75
CA LEU A 65 -4.70 1.02 25.73
C LEU A 65 -5.92 0.09 25.71
N ALA A 66 -6.39 -0.29 26.91
CA ALA A 66 -7.67 -0.96 27.06
C ALA A 66 -8.81 0.06 26.91
N LEU A 67 -9.33 0.21 25.69
CA LEU A 67 -10.42 1.13 25.39
C LEU A 67 -11.73 0.69 26.07
N SER A 68 -12.35 1.59 26.82
CA SER A 68 -13.66 1.37 27.45
C SER A 68 -14.81 1.62 26.48
N SER A 69 -14.68 2.62 25.60
CA SER A 69 -15.67 2.89 24.55
C SER A 69 -15.07 3.73 23.45
N VAL A 70 -15.54 3.53 22.22
CA VAL A 70 -15.30 4.42 21.08
C VAL A 70 -16.64 4.69 20.42
N ASP A 71 -16.97 5.95 20.19
CA ASP A 71 -18.18 6.40 19.49
C ASP A 71 -17.75 7.25 18.29
N VAL A 72 -18.30 7.00 17.11
CA VAL A 72 -17.99 7.74 15.88
C VAL A 72 -19.31 8.22 15.27
N ARG A 73 -19.42 9.54 15.12
CA ARG A 73 -20.61 10.24 14.64
C ARG A 73 -20.30 10.98 13.35
N PHE A 74 -21.33 11.08 12.52
CA PHE A 74 -21.27 11.83 11.28
C PHE A 74 -22.30 12.95 11.28
N GLY A 75 -21.91 14.09 10.74
CA GLY A 75 -22.81 15.19 10.40
C GLY A 75 -22.62 15.58 8.93
N PHE A 76 -23.41 16.56 8.49
CA PHE A 76 -23.41 16.99 7.09
C PHE A 76 -23.44 18.51 7.02
N THR A 77 -22.69 19.04 6.06
CA THR A 77 -22.80 20.40 5.55
C THR A 77 -23.24 20.33 4.09
N GLU A 78 -23.19 21.44 3.36
CA GLU A 78 -23.51 21.42 1.92
C GLU A 78 -22.49 20.60 1.11
N ASP A 79 -21.20 20.70 1.47
CA ASP A 79 -20.06 20.20 0.71
C ASP A 79 -19.12 19.31 1.54
N ALA A 80 -19.57 18.83 2.70
CA ALA A 80 -18.76 17.95 3.54
C ALA A 80 -19.57 17.02 4.44
N ILE A 81 -18.99 15.86 4.72
CA ILE A 81 -19.41 14.95 5.79
C ILE A 81 -18.49 15.19 6.99
N THR A 82 -19.03 15.71 8.08
CA THR A 82 -18.26 15.92 9.32
C THR A 82 -18.14 14.62 10.09
N ILE A 83 -17.01 14.43 10.77
CA ILE A 83 -16.67 13.23 11.53
C ILE A 83 -16.28 13.68 12.92
N GLU A 84 -16.91 13.11 13.95
CA GLU A 84 -16.50 13.27 15.34
C GLU A 84 -16.29 11.89 15.97
N ALA A 85 -15.14 11.68 16.60
CA ALA A 85 -14.85 10.46 17.33
C ALA A 85 -14.54 10.76 18.79
N ARG A 86 -15.15 9.98 19.68
CA ARG A 86 -14.93 10.06 21.12
C ARG A 86 -14.41 8.73 21.65
N ALA A 87 -13.22 8.76 22.24
CA ALA A 87 -12.58 7.60 22.85
C ALA A 87 -12.50 7.75 24.37
N LYS A 88 -12.62 6.62 25.08
CA LYS A 88 -12.50 6.54 26.54
C LYS A 88 -11.64 5.37 26.97
N THR A 89 -10.89 5.57 28.05
CA THR A 89 -10.18 4.50 28.77
C THR A 89 -10.01 4.86 30.24
N LYS A 90 -9.57 3.89 31.06
CA LYS A 90 -9.01 4.12 32.38
C LYS A 90 -7.56 3.64 32.35
N GLY A 91 -6.61 4.55 32.54
CA GLY A 91 -5.20 4.22 32.45
C GLY A 91 -4.22 5.36 32.77
N PRO A 92 -2.91 5.09 32.71
CA PRO A 92 -1.87 6.01 33.17
C PRO A 92 -1.51 7.08 32.12
N THR A 93 -1.98 6.93 30.88
CA THR A 93 -1.76 7.86 29.75
C THR A 93 -3.07 8.25 29.08
N GLY A 94 -3.05 9.31 28.28
CA GLY A 94 -4.22 9.81 27.56
C GLY A 94 -4.63 8.92 26.37
N VAL A 95 -5.81 9.23 25.81
CA VAL A 95 -6.50 8.46 24.75
C VAL A 95 -6.73 9.31 23.49
N GLU A 96 -5.92 10.36 23.32
CA GLU A 96 -6.02 11.31 22.21
C GLU A 96 -5.77 10.64 20.86
N MET A 97 -4.80 9.73 20.81
CA MET A 97 -4.37 9.08 19.57
C MET A 97 -5.43 8.12 19.05
N GLU A 98 -6.19 7.46 19.93
CA GLU A 98 -7.27 6.56 19.55
C GLU A 98 -8.45 7.34 18.96
N ALA A 99 -8.76 8.52 19.51
CA ALA A 99 -9.77 9.41 18.94
C ALA A 99 -9.34 9.96 17.57
N LEU A 100 -8.09 10.44 17.44
CA LEU A 100 -7.55 10.96 16.17
C LEU A 100 -7.50 9.88 15.09
N THR A 101 -7.04 8.68 15.45
CA THR A 101 -6.96 7.54 14.55
C THR A 101 -8.35 7.10 14.10
N ALA A 102 -9.35 7.12 14.99
CA ALA A 102 -10.73 6.84 14.62
C ALA A 102 -11.26 7.79 13.53
N VAL A 103 -11.01 9.10 13.69
CA VAL A 103 -11.40 10.10 12.67
C VAL A 103 -10.68 9.85 11.35
N ALA A 104 -9.37 9.64 11.39
CA ALA A 104 -8.57 9.44 10.18
C ALA A 104 -9.02 8.20 9.39
N ILE A 105 -9.19 7.07 10.08
CA ILE A 105 -9.61 5.81 9.46
C ILE A 105 -11.06 5.89 8.97
N ALA A 106 -11.97 6.52 9.73
CA ALA A 106 -13.33 6.74 9.26
C ALA A 106 -13.35 7.63 8.01
N GLY A 107 -12.55 8.69 7.97
CA GLY A 107 -12.44 9.60 6.83
C GLY A 107 -11.88 8.95 5.57
N LEU A 108 -10.79 8.18 5.69
CA LEU A 108 -10.23 7.40 4.57
C LEU A 108 -11.23 6.35 4.08
N THR A 109 -12.00 5.75 4.99
CA THR A 109 -13.07 4.82 4.62
C THR A 109 -14.18 5.53 3.86
N LEU A 110 -14.62 6.70 4.32
CA LEU A 110 -15.60 7.50 3.57
C LEU A 110 -15.08 7.83 2.16
N HIS A 111 -13.82 8.26 2.02
CA HIS A 111 -13.22 8.49 0.71
C HIS A 111 -13.29 7.23 -0.17
N ASP A 112 -12.91 6.06 0.34
CA ASP A 112 -13.01 4.79 -0.41
C ASP A 112 -14.45 4.48 -0.86
N MET A 113 -15.42 4.80 0.00
CA MET A 113 -16.84 4.58 -0.27
C MET A 113 -17.40 5.54 -1.33
N VAL A 114 -16.90 6.77 -1.43
CA VAL A 114 -17.44 7.80 -2.32
C VAL A 114 -16.65 8.05 -3.60
N LYS A 115 -15.39 7.61 -3.69
CA LYS A 115 -14.47 7.92 -4.81
C LYS A 115 -14.95 7.54 -6.22
N ALA A 116 -15.98 6.70 -6.33
CA ALA A 116 -16.60 6.38 -7.63
C ALA A 116 -17.43 7.56 -8.20
N VAL A 117 -17.94 8.43 -7.32
CA VAL A 117 -18.69 9.64 -7.66
C VAL A 117 -17.79 10.87 -7.57
N ASP A 118 -16.97 10.96 -6.51
CA ASP A 118 -16.02 12.05 -6.31
C ASP A 118 -14.63 11.53 -5.91
N PRO A 119 -13.74 11.23 -6.87
CA PRO A 119 -12.37 10.84 -6.59
C PRO A 119 -11.51 11.99 -6.04
N ALA A 120 -11.98 13.24 -6.13
CA ALA A 120 -11.26 14.42 -5.66
C ALA A 120 -11.58 14.77 -4.20
N ALA A 121 -12.45 14.01 -3.53
CA ALA A 121 -12.81 14.23 -2.13
C ALA A 121 -11.58 14.27 -1.22
N VAL A 122 -11.52 15.23 -0.29
CA VAL A 122 -10.35 15.47 0.57
C VAL A 122 -10.72 15.22 2.03
N LEU A 123 -9.89 14.44 2.73
CA LEU A 123 -9.95 14.35 4.18
C LEU A 123 -9.22 15.55 4.80
N ASP A 124 -9.94 16.35 5.57
CA ASP A 124 -9.46 17.63 6.09
C ASP A 124 -9.69 17.73 7.61
N GLY A 125 -8.90 18.59 8.26
CA GLY A 125 -9.13 19.05 9.61
C GLY A 125 -9.07 18.00 10.72
N VAL A 126 -8.38 16.87 10.54
CA VAL A 126 -8.24 15.84 11.59
C VAL A 126 -7.52 16.42 12.80
N ARG A 127 -8.24 16.59 13.92
CA ARG A 127 -7.76 17.37 15.07
C ARG A 127 -8.46 16.99 16.37
N LEU A 128 -7.74 17.11 17.49
CA LEU A 128 -8.30 16.92 18.84
C LEU A 128 -9.15 18.13 19.25
N LEU A 129 -10.41 17.95 19.61
CA LEU A 129 -11.30 19.00 20.13
C LEU A 129 -11.11 19.19 21.63
N THR A 130 -11.25 18.11 22.40
CA THR A 130 -11.14 18.13 23.86
C THR A 130 -10.42 16.89 24.36
N LYS A 131 -9.85 17.00 25.57
CA LYS A 131 -9.42 15.86 26.35
C LYS A 131 -9.62 16.10 27.83
N ASP A 132 -9.88 15.03 28.55
CA ASP A 132 -10.11 15.03 29.98
C ASP A 132 -9.23 13.98 30.67
N GLY A 133 -8.76 14.33 31.87
CA GLY A 133 -8.14 13.41 32.81
C GLY A 133 -6.63 13.56 32.98
N GLY A 134 -6.10 12.83 33.96
CA GLY A 134 -4.73 12.94 34.45
C GLY A 134 -4.37 14.30 35.04
N LYS A 135 -3.07 14.53 35.24
CA LYS A 135 -2.56 15.66 36.02
C LYS A 135 -2.97 17.04 35.49
N ARG A 136 -3.17 17.17 34.16
CA ARG A 136 -3.50 18.45 33.52
C ARG A 136 -5.01 18.73 33.45
N GLY A 137 -5.86 17.78 33.86
CA GLY A 137 -7.31 17.97 33.86
C GLY A 137 -7.90 18.10 32.45
N HIS A 138 -8.89 18.99 32.32
CA HIS A 138 -9.55 19.29 31.06
C HIS A 138 -8.68 20.17 30.17
N TRP A 139 -8.66 19.86 28.88
CA TRP A 139 -8.11 20.69 27.83
C TRP A 139 -9.11 20.77 26.68
N GLU A 140 -9.31 21.98 26.18
CA GLU A 140 -10.12 22.26 25.00
C GLU A 140 -9.26 23.01 23.99
N ARG A 141 -9.47 22.71 22.70
CA ARG A 141 -8.77 23.39 21.61
C ARG A 141 -9.08 24.88 21.65
N PRO A 142 -8.07 25.76 21.74
CA PRO A 142 -8.29 27.20 21.63
C PRO A 142 -8.85 27.55 20.24
N GLY A 143 -10.00 28.23 20.19
CA GLY A 143 -10.49 28.83 18.95
C GLY A 143 -9.57 29.97 18.54
N GLY A 144 -8.74 29.77 17.50
CA GLY A 144 -7.80 30.82 17.08
C GLY A 144 -6.60 30.37 16.25
N ARG A 145 -6.30 29.06 16.15
CA ARG A 145 -5.52 28.58 15.01
C ARG A 145 -6.47 28.47 13.82
N ALA A 146 -6.54 29.54 13.03
CA ALA A 146 -7.17 29.48 11.71
C ALA A 146 -6.58 28.27 10.97
N GLU A 147 -7.46 27.45 10.40
CA GLU A 147 -7.06 26.48 9.39
C GLU A 147 -6.32 27.26 8.30
N PRO A 148 -5.16 26.79 7.79
CA PRO A 148 -4.55 27.46 6.67
C PRO A 148 -5.56 27.46 5.53
N ASP A 149 -6.07 28.65 5.20
CA ASP A 149 -6.92 28.85 4.04
C ASP A 149 -6.15 28.32 2.83
N ALA A 150 -6.77 27.40 2.09
CA ALA A 150 -6.21 26.83 0.85
C ALA A 150 -5.92 27.90 -0.22
N ALA A 151 -6.25 29.17 0.04
CA ALA A 151 -6.09 30.32 -0.85
C ALA A 151 -4.84 31.19 -0.58
N SER A 152 -3.94 30.86 0.36
CA SER A 152 -2.82 31.76 0.73
C SER A 152 -1.40 31.24 0.45
N ALA A 153 -1.24 30.25 -0.43
CA ALA A 153 0.07 29.91 -0.99
C ALA A 153 0.24 30.59 -2.36
N ASP A 154 0.27 31.92 -2.38
CA ASP A 154 0.71 32.69 -3.54
C ASP A 154 1.83 33.65 -3.12
N HIS A 155 2.88 33.73 -3.94
CA HIS A 155 4.22 34.35 -3.77
C HIS A 155 5.29 33.43 -3.15
N ALA A 156 6.35 33.00 -3.85
CA ALA A 156 6.99 33.59 -5.01
C ALA A 156 7.72 32.54 -5.87
N HIS A 157 7.33 32.44 -7.14
CA HIS A 157 8.27 32.57 -8.26
C HIS A 157 7.48 32.91 -9.52
N ARG A 158 7.33 34.22 -9.76
CA ARG A 158 7.07 34.75 -11.10
C ARG A 158 8.42 34.91 -11.79
N ASP A 159 8.58 34.30 -12.94
CA ASP A 159 8.66 35.02 -14.22
C ASP A 159 8.73 34.02 -15.38
N GLY A 160 7.88 34.23 -16.38
CA GLY A 160 7.83 33.41 -17.60
C GLY A 160 6.43 33.24 -18.15
N ALA A 161 5.85 34.33 -18.63
CA ALA A 161 4.49 34.39 -19.17
C ALA A 161 4.30 33.63 -20.50
N ALA A 162 3.01 33.33 -20.75
CA ALA A 162 2.34 33.12 -22.03
C ALA A 162 2.59 31.79 -22.77
N ALA A 163 1.60 30.89 -22.75
CA ALA A 163 0.52 30.88 -23.75
C ALA A 163 -0.43 29.70 -23.47
N ALA A 164 -1.72 29.97 -23.56
CA ALA A 164 -2.75 28.95 -23.66
C ALA A 164 -2.61 28.19 -24.99
N GLU A 165 -2.83 26.87 -24.97
CA GLU A 165 -3.74 26.11 -25.83
C GLU A 165 -3.27 24.66 -26.08
N ALA A 166 -4.28 23.83 -26.31
CA ALA A 166 -4.28 22.56 -27.02
C ALA A 166 -3.81 21.29 -26.27
N ILE A 167 -4.83 20.51 -25.91
CA ILE A 167 -4.90 19.05 -26.04
C ILE A 167 -4.10 18.60 -27.27
N HIS A 168 -2.98 17.89 -27.07
CA HIS A 168 -2.43 17.00 -28.10
C HIS A 168 -1.92 15.70 -27.47
N SER A 169 -2.66 14.64 -27.79
CA SER A 169 -2.23 13.26 -27.97
C SER A 169 -0.83 13.12 -28.60
N GLY A 170 0.05 12.31 -28.02
CA GLY A 170 1.24 11.80 -28.71
C GLY A 170 2.23 11.10 -27.75
N PRO A 171 2.78 9.92 -28.12
CA PRO A 171 3.63 9.13 -27.25
C PRO A 171 5.00 9.81 -27.11
N ALA A 172 5.50 9.95 -25.89
CA ALA A 172 6.85 10.42 -25.66
C ALA A 172 7.85 9.40 -26.23
N ALA A 173 8.63 9.82 -27.23
CA ALA A 173 9.75 9.06 -27.76
C ALA A 173 10.85 8.91 -26.69
N PRO A 174 11.60 7.79 -26.69
CA PRO A 174 12.49 7.44 -25.60
C PRO A 174 13.75 8.33 -25.58
N SER A 175 14.09 8.84 -24.40
CA SER A 175 15.40 9.42 -24.14
C SER A 175 16.46 8.31 -24.21
N SER A 176 17.29 8.37 -25.24
CA SER A 176 18.42 7.48 -25.45
C SER A 176 19.59 7.92 -24.56
N GLY A 177 19.97 7.04 -23.62
CA GLY A 177 21.11 7.24 -22.72
C GLY A 177 21.14 6.31 -21.49
N GLY A 178 20.03 5.63 -21.16
CA GLY A 178 20.01 4.62 -20.10
C GLY A 178 20.65 3.30 -20.54
N ARG A 179 21.37 2.62 -19.63
CA ARG A 179 21.78 1.22 -19.84
C ARG A 179 20.56 0.40 -20.31
N PRO A 180 20.71 -0.50 -21.30
CA PRO A 180 19.60 -1.33 -21.75
C PRO A 180 19.06 -2.15 -20.59
N ARG A 181 17.74 -2.10 -20.40
CA ARG A 181 17.05 -2.88 -19.36
C ARG A 181 17.17 -4.35 -19.70
N SER A 182 17.69 -5.14 -18.79
CA SER A 182 17.88 -6.59 -18.97
C SER A 182 17.10 -7.35 -17.91
N ALA A 183 16.48 -8.45 -18.32
CA ALA A 183 15.79 -9.34 -17.41
C ALA A 183 16.03 -10.81 -17.73
N ALA A 184 15.87 -11.68 -16.75
CA ALA A 184 15.84 -13.12 -16.95
C ALA A 184 14.55 -13.73 -16.39
N ILE A 185 13.99 -14.70 -17.12
CA ILE A 185 12.82 -15.47 -16.69
C ILE A 185 13.26 -16.91 -16.42
N VAL A 186 12.99 -17.40 -15.21
CA VAL A 186 13.31 -18.78 -14.79
C VAL A 186 12.02 -19.52 -14.46
N VAL A 187 11.82 -20.70 -15.04
CA VAL A 187 10.67 -21.56 -14.79
C VAL A 187 11.12 -22.77 -14.00
N ALA A 188 10.62 -22.92 -12.77
CA ALA A 188 10.83 -24.09 -11.93
C ALA A 188 9.72 -25.12 -12.23
N SER A 189 10.03 -26.13 -13.04
CA SER A 189 9.12 -27.23 -13.31
C SER A 189 9.83 -28.45 -13.89
N THR A 190 9.82 -29.54 -13.12
CA THR A 190 10.33 -30.85 -13.57
C THR A 190 9.62 -31.35 -14.82
N GLY A 191 8.29 -31.18 -14.89
CA GLY A 191 7.51 -31.60 -16.05
C GLY A 191 7.82 -30.79 -17.32
N ALA A 192 7.98 -29.47 -17.19
CA ALA A 192 8.34 -28.63 -18.33
C ALA A 192 9.77 -28.89 -18.81
N ALA A 193 10.72 -29.06 -17.87
CA ALA A 193 12.10 -29.40 -18.20
C ALA A 193 12.23 -30.75 -18.92
N ALA A 194 11.38 -31.72 -18.56
CA ALA A 194 11.32 -33.04 -19.20
C ALA A 194 10.49 -33.06 -20.49
N GLY A 195 9.86 -31.94 -20.88
CA GLY A 195 8.98 -31.85 -22.05
C GLY A 195 7.64 -32.59 -21.91
N THR A 196 7.30 -33.05 -20.71
CA THR A 196 6.03 -33.77 -20.43
C THR A 196 4.87 -32.82 -20.14
N ARG A 197 5.16 -31.54 -19.90
CA ARG A 197 4.18 -30.48 -19.71
C ARG A 197 4.62 -29.24 -20.48
N VAL A 198 3.68 -28.56 -21.14
CA VAL A 198 3.95 -27.27 -21.78
C VAL A 198 3.97 -26.18 -20.71
N ASP A 199 5.01 -25.35 -20.70
CA ASP A 199 5.04 -24.14 -19.90
C ASP A 199 4.11 -23.08 -20.49
N THR A 200 3.17 -22.60 -19.68
CA THR A 200 2.20 -21.57 -20.03
C THR A 200 2.46 -20.24 -19.33
N THR A 201 3.53 -20.16 -18.52
CA THR A 201 3.84 -19.01 -17.68
C THR A 201 5.05 -18.23 -18.18
N GLY A 202 6.13 -18.91 -18.58
CA GLY A 202 7.35 -18.29 -19.07
C GLY A 202 7.14 -17.40 -20.29
N PRO A 203 6.48 -17.87 -21.37
CA PRO A 203 6.22 -17.04 -22.56
C PRO A 203 5.46 -15.75 -22.23
N VAL A 204 4.46 -15.80 -21.34
CA VAL A 204 3.69 -14.63 -20.92
C VAL A 204 4.57 -13.58 -20.24
N LEU A 205 5.49 -14.02 -19.38
CA LEU A 205 6.42 -13.13 -18.69
C LEU A 205 7.46 -12.52 -19.66
N VAL A 206 7.93 -13.30 -20.63
CA VAL A 206 8.84 -12.82 -21.67
C VAL A 206 8.17 -11.75 -22.52
N ASP A 207 6.96 -12.02 -23.02
CA ASP A 207 6.21 -11.08 -23.86
C ASP A 207 5.90 -9.79 -23.11
N TRP A 208 5.49 -9.89 -21.85
CA TRP A 208 5.22 -8.73 -21.00
C TRP A 208 6.47 -7.85 -20.79
N LEU A 209 7.59 -8.44 -20.38
CA LEU A 209 8.83 -7.67 -20.16
C LEU A 209 9.41 -7.12 -21.47
N ALA A 210 9.32 -7.86 -22.58
CA ALA A 210 9.71 -7.36 -23.89
C ALA A 210 8.87 -6.14 -24.30
N GLY A 211 7.56 -6.16 -24.02
CA GLY A 211 6.66 -5.02 -24.20
C GLY A 211 7.04 -3.78 -23.38
N LEU A 212 7.70 -3.99 -22.23
CA LEU A 212 8.25 -2.93 -21.38
C LEU A 212 9.68 -2.50 -21.78
N GLY A 213 10.20 -3.00 -22.91
CA GLY A 213 11.51 -2.64 -23.45
C GLY A 213 12.70 -3.35 -22.78
N PHE A 214 12.47 -4.46 -22.08
CA PHE A 214 13.57 -5.28 -21.57
C PHE A 214 14.14 -6.17 -22.67
N SER A 215 15.46 -6.34 -22.68
CA SER A 215 16.11 -7.50 -23.30
C SER A 215 15.96 -8.69 -22.35
N VAL A 216 15.15 -9.67 -22.74
CA VAL A 216 14.78 -10.79 -21.86
C VAL A 216 15.54 -12.06 -22.24
N ARG A 217 16.25 -12.65 -21.28
CA ARG A 217 16.82 -13.99 -21.38
C ARG A 217 15.83 -15.01 -20.80
N GLY A 218 15.26 -15.85 -21.65
CA GLY A 218 14.38 -16.94 -21.22
C GLY A 218 13.16 -17.16 -22.14
N PRO A 219 12.20 -17.99 -21.73
CA PRO A 219 12.16 -18.65 -20.41
C PRO A 219 13.24 -19.73 -20.28
N LEU A 220 14.03 -19.65 -19.21
CA LEU A 220 15.01 -20.68 -18.85
C LEU A 220 14.30 -21.70 -17.96
N ILE A 221 14.12 -22.92 -18.45
CA ILE A 221 13.34 -23.96 -17.76
C ILE A 221 14.28 -24.91 -17.03
N TYR A 222 14.08 -25.07 -15.72
CA TYR A 222 14.84 -25.98 -14.87
C TYR A 222 13.92 -26.95 -14.13
N PRO A 223 14.36 -28.21 -13.90
CA PRO A 223 13.72 -29.09 -12.94
C PRO A 223 13.69 -28.45 -11.55
N ASP A 224 12.68 -28.81 -10.74
CA ASP A 224 12.52 -28.23 -9.39
C ASP A 224 13.77 -28.48 -8.51
N ALA A 225 14.41 -29.64 -8.66
CA ALA A 225 15.64 -29.99 -7.95
C ALA A 225 16.85 -29.11 -8.32
N ASP A 226 16.84 -28.50 -9.51
CA ASP A 226 17.96 -27.74 -10.06
C ASP A 226 17.72 -26.22 -10.02
N ILE A 227 16.64 -25.77 -9.38
CA ILE A 227 16.25 -24.36 -9.40
C ILE A 227 17.31 -23.42 -8.80
N ALA A 228 18.08 -23.89 -7.81
CA ALA A 228 19.20 -23.14 -7.26
C ALA A 228 20.33 -22.93 -8.28
N ALA A 229 20.58 -23.89 -9.16
CA ALA A 229 21.54 -23.73 -10.27
C ALA A 229 20.97 -22.79 -11.33
N GLY A 230 19.68 -22.93 -11.66
CA GLY A 230 19.00 -22.05 -12.61
C GLY A 230 18.96 -20.59 -12.17
N LEU A 231 18.78 -20.31 -10.87
CA LEU A 231 18.81 -18.95 -10.36
C LEU A 231 20.22 -18.33 -10.44
N ARG A 232 21.27 -19.11 -10.15
CA ARG A 232 22.67 -18.63 -10.33
C ARG A 232 22.99 -18.37 -11.79
N ASP A 233 22.55 -19.23 -12.70
CA ASP A 233 22.69 -19.02 -14.14
C ASP A 233 21.96 -17.74 -14.58
N ALA A 234 20.73 -17.51 -14.11
CA ALA A 234 19.96 -16.33 -14.44
C ALA A 234 20.57 -15.02 -13.91
N LEU A 235 21.34 -15.09 -12.81
CA LEU A 235 22.08 -13.96 -12.25
C LEU A 235 23.37 -13.66 -13.01
N ASP A 236 23.83 -14.55 -13.90
CA ASP A 236 24.98 -14.28 -14.74
C ASP A 236 24.73 -13.06 -15.64
N GLY A 237 25.74 -12.18 -15.71
CA GLY A 237 25.60 -10.87 -16.37
C GLY A 237 24.85 -9.80 -15.56
N ALA A 238 24.43 -10.11 -14.32
CA ALA A 238 23.78 -9.18 -13.38
C ALA A 238 22.62 -8.38 -14.01
N PRO A 239 21.54 -9.07 -14.47
CA PRO A 239 20.41 -8.40 -15.10
C PRO A 239 19.72 -7.45 -14.11
N ASN A 240 18.92 -6.51 -14.61
CA ASN A 240 18.18 -5.60 -13.73
C ASN A 240 17.08 -6.34 -12.94
N LEU A 241 16.48 -7.36 -13.55
CA LEU A 241 15.37 -8.12 -12.99
C LEU A 241 15.51 -9.62 -13.26
N VAL A 242 15.20 -10.44 -12.26
CA VAL A 242 14.97 -11.88 -12.42
C VAL A 242 13.58 -12.18 -11.89
N ILE A 243 12.75 -12.83 -12.71
CA ILE A 243 11.47 -13.37 -12.27
C ILE A 243 11.54 -14.88 -12.35
N THR A 244 11.22 -15.55 -11.25
CA THR A 244 10.98 -17.00 -11.24
C THR A 244 9.49 -17.29 -11.27
N THR A 245 9.08 -18.41 -11.86
CA THR A 245 7.71 -18.91 -11.81
C THR A 245 7.71 -20.41 -11.49
N GLY A 246 6.89 -20.81 -10.51
CA GLY A 246 6.81 -22.20 -10.04
C GLY A 246 7.70 -22.51 -8.84
N GLY A 247 7.48 -23.67 -8.23
CA GLY A 247 8.26 -24.14 -7.08
C GLY A 247 8.08 -23.34 -5.79
N THR A 248 6.99 -22.56 -5.65
CA THR A 248 6.73 -21.70 -4.48
C THR A 248 5.65 -22.23 -3.53
N GLY A 249 5.07 -23.41 -3.79
CA GLY A 249 4.00 -23.98 -2.96
C GLY A 249 4.53 -24.68 -1.71
N ALA A 250 3.70 -25.55 -1.13
CA ALA A 250 4.04 -26.35 0.07
C ALA A 250 4.49 -27.79 -0.26
N SER A 251 4.68 -28.14 -1.53
CA SER A 251 5.18 -29.47 -1.93
C SER A 251 6.62 -29.66 -1.41
N PRO A 252 7.03 -30.89 -1.06
CA PRO A 252 8.43 -31.18 -0.71
C PRO A 252 9.46 -30.82 -1.80
N THR A 253 9.00 -30.69 -3.05
CA THR A 253 9.84 -30.31 -4.20
C THR A 253 9.85 -28.80 -4.47
N ASP A 254 9.00 -28.02 -3.80
CA ASP A 254 8.93 -26.57 -3.98
C ASP A 254 10.15 -25.92 -3.28
N GLY A 255 11.24 -25.71 -4.01
CA GLY A 255 12.49 -25.16 -3.46
C GLY A 255 12.85 -23.74 -3.93
N THR A 256 11.99 -23.09 -4.73
CA THR A 256 12.28 -21.78 -5.33
C THR A 256 12.50 -20.67 -4.28
N PRO A 257 11.69 -20.56 -3.20
CA PRO A 257 11.91 -19.56 -2.16
C PRO A 257 13.25 -19.74 -1.44
N GLU A 258 13.61 -20.96 -1.07
CA GLU A 258 14.87 -21.29 -0.40
C GLU A 258 16.07 -20.97 -1.29
N ALA A 259 16.01 -21.35 -2.58
CA ALA A 259 17.03 -21.01 -3.55
C ALA A 259 17.19 -19.49 -3.71
N THR A 260 16.07 -18.76 -3.67
CA THR A 260 16.07 -17.30 -3.79
C THR A 260 16.67 -16.65 -2.55
N LEU A 261 16.20 -16.99 -1.35
CA LEU A 261 16.73 -16.47 -0.09
C LEU A 261 18.25 -16.67 0.04
N ALA A 262 18.78 -17.79 -0.49
CA ALA A 262 20.21 -18.08 -0.45
C ALA A 262 21.09 -17.12 -1.29
N VAL A 263 20.51 -16.33 -2.20
CA VAL A 263 21.23 -15.36 -3.05
C VAL A 263 20.88 -13.90 -2.77
N LEU A 264 19.89 -13.63 -1.90
CA LEU A 264 19.47 -12.25 -1.59
C LEU A 264 20.42 -11.60 -0.57
N ASP A 265 20.80 -10.36 -0.83
CA ASP A 265 21.45 -9.47 0.14
C ASP A 265 20.41 -8.72 1.00
N ARG A 266 19.22 -8.47 0.43
CA ARG A 266 18.14 -7.75 1.10
C ARG A 266 16.78 -8.22 0.60
N GLU A 267 15.90 -8.53 1.53
CA GLU A 267 14.52 -8.90 1.21
C GLU A 267 13.64 -7.65 0.97
N LEU A 268 12.63 -7.83 0.11
CA LEU A 268 11.55 -6.90 -0.18
C LEU A 268 10.21 -7.54 0.21
N PRO A 269 9.95 -7.77 1.51
CA PRO A 269 8.80 -8.56 1.96
C PRO A 269 7.46 -7.97 1.54
N GLY A 270 7.37 -6.65 1.39
CA GLY A 270 6.17 -5.96 0.92
C GLY A 270 5.74 -6.35 -0.50
N VAL A 271 6.69 -6.61 -1.42
CA VAL A 271 6.37 -7.05 -2.78
C VAL A 271 5.77 -8.45 -2.78
N ALA A 272 6.42 -9.38 -2.05
CA ALA A 272 5.93 -10.74 -1.90
C ALA A 272 4.54 -10.79 -1.24
N GLU A 273 4.30 -9.92 -0.26
CA GLU A 273 3.02 -9.80 0.43
C GLU A 273 1.92 -9.26 -0.48
N LEU A 274 2.19 -8.22 -1.28
CA LEU A 274 1.22 -7.69 -2.24
C LEU A 274 0.80 -8.74 -3.29
N ILE A 275 1.75 -9.55 -3.75
CA ILE A 275 1.45 -10.66 -4.69
C ILE A 275 0.51 -11.67 -4.04
N ARG A 276 0.78 -12.09 -2.79
CA ARG A 276 -0.11 -13.00 -2.05
C ARG A 276 -1.48 -12.38 -1.81
N GLN A 277 -1.54 -11.15 -1.31
CA GLN A 277 -2.78 -10.44 -1.01
C GLN A 277 -3.68 -10.36 -2.25
N ARG A 278 -3.12 -9.96 -3.39
CA ARG A 278 -3.85 -9.92 -4.66
C ARG A 278 -4.37 -11.28 -5.06
N GLY A 279 -3.52 -12.32 -5.02
CA GLY A 279 -3.95 -13.69 -5.32
C GLY A 279 -5.06 -14.17 -4.40
N THR A 280 -4.98 -13.89 -3.10
CA THR A 280 -5.97 -14.32 -2.10
C THR A 280 -7.32 -13.62 -2.23
N ALA A 281 -7.37 -12.45 -2.87
CA ALA A 281 -8.62 -11.76 -3.15
C ALA A 281 -9.54 -12.55 -4.11
N VAL A 282 -8.96 -13.42 -4.95
CA VAL A 282 -9.68 -14.24 -5.94
C VAL A 282 -9.59 -15.73 -5.61
N PHE A 283 -8.46 -16.19 -5.07
CA PHE A 283 -8.16 -17.59 -4.83
C PHE A 283 -7.53 -17.80 -3.44
N PRO A 284 -8.29 -18.26 -2.44
CA PRO A 284 -7.81 -18.37 -1.05
C PRO A 284 -6.51 -19.17 -0.87
N LEU A 285 -6.29 -20.21 -1.68
CA LEU A 285 -5.08 -21.04 -1.61
C LEU A 285 -3.80 -20.31 -2.08
N ALA A 286 -3.91 -19.13 -2.69
CA ALA A 286 -2.76 -18.28 -2.98
C ALA A 286 -1.98 -17.89 -1.71
N ALA A 287 -2.64 -17.92 -0.53
CA ALA A 287 -2.00 -17.71 0.76
C ALA A 287 -0.90 -18.73 1.08
N LEU A 288 -0.93 -19.91 0.45
CA LEU A 288 0.07 -20.96 0.65
C LEU A 288 1.37 -20.73 -0.14
N SER A 289 1.39 -19.73 -1.03
CA SER A 289 2.62 -19.39 -1.75
C SER A 289 3.68 -18.86 -0.77
N ARG A 290 4.87 -19.46 -0.81
CA ARG A 290 6.05 -19.06 -0.03
C ARG A 290 7.00 -18.17 -0.81
N GLY A 291 6.62 -17.73 -2.01
CA GLY A 291 7.46 -16.90 -2.88
C GLY A 291 7.98 -15.66 -2.15
N VAL A 292 9.26 -15.33 -2.40
CA VAL A 292 9.93 -14.16 -1.84
C VAL A 292 10.28 -13.16 -2.94
N ALA A 293 10.65 -11.95 -2.53
CA ALA A 293 11.19 -10.92 -3.40
C ALA A 293 12.36 -10.21 -2.68
N GLY A 294 13.33 -9.72 -3.43
CA GLY A 294 14.51 -9.08 -2.84
C GLY A 294 15.51 -8.57 -3.86
N LEU A 295 16.68 -8.19 -3.35
CA LEU A 295 17.84 -7.73 -4.11
C LEU A 295 19.02 -8.69 -3.95
N SER A 296 19.72 -8.95 -5.04
CA SER A 296 21.06 -9.54 -5.08
C SER A 296 21.96 -8.59 -5.86
N GLY A 297 22.85 -7.89 -5.17
CA GLY A 297 23.59 -6.75 -5.69
C GLY A 297 22.65 -5.68 -6.26
N THR A 298 22.72 -5.48 -7.57
CA THR A 298 21.87 -4.53 -8.32
C THR A 298 20.70 -5.21 -9.05
N THR A 299 20.48 -6.49 -8.80
CA THR A 299 19.43 -7.29 -9.45
C THR A 299 18.24 -7.44 -8.52
N VAL A 300 17.05 -7.08 -9.00
CA VAL A 300 15.80 -7.39 -8.32
C VAL A 300 15.41 -8.84 -8.65
N ILE A 301 15.03 -9.62 -7.65
CA ILE A 301 14.53 -10.99 -7.83
C ILE A 301 13.11 -11.08 -7.26
N VAL A 302 12.17 -11.65 -8.03
CA VAL A 302 10.79 -11.86 -7.58
C VAL A 302 10.32 -13.28 -7.93
N ASN A 303 9.80 -14.01 -6.96
CA ASN A 303 9.16 -15.31 -7.20
C ASN A 303 7.66 -15.15 -7.45
N LEU A 304 7.17 -15.73 -8.54
CA LEU A 304 5.75 -15.81 -8.87
C LEU A 304 5.23 -17.26 -8.78
N PRO A 305 3.93 -17.46 -8.51
CA PRO A 305 3.33 -18.79 -8.53
C PRO A 305 3.37 -19.41 -9.93
N GLY A 306 3.50 -20.74 -10.00
CA GLY A 306 3.55 -21.50 -11.26
C GLY A 306 2.20 -21.68 -11.98
N SER A 307 1.20 -20.86 -11.69
CA SER A 307 -0.12 -20.88 -12.33
C SER A 307 -0.33 -19.64 -13.20
N PRO A 308 -1.03 -19.73 -14.34
CA PRO A 308 -1.30 -18.56 -15.17
C PRO A 308 -2.03 -17.43 -14.43
N GLY A 309 -2.90 -17.76 -13.48
CA GLY A 309 -3.55 -16.78 -12.60
C GLY A 309 -2.55 -16.06 -11.70
N GLY A 310 -1.70 -16.82 -11.00
CA GLY A 310 -0.68 -16.24 -10.12
C GLY A 310 0.35 -15.38 -10.85
N VAL A 311 0.70 -15.73 -12.09
CA VAL A 311 1.53 -14.88 -12.95
C VAL A 311 0.83 -13.58 -13.31
N ARG A 312 -0.45 -13.62 -13.71
CA ARG A 312 -1.22 -12.39 -13.99
C ARG A 312 -1.32 -11.47 -12.78
N ASP A 313 -1.54 -12.05 -11.59
CA ASP A 313 -1.57 -11.29 -10.34
C ASP A 313 -0.20 -10.68 -10.03
N GLY A 314 0.87 -11.46 -10.22
CA GLY A 314 2.25 -10.99 -10.08
C GLY A 314 2.56 -9.81 -11.00
N ILE A 315 2.25 -9.93 -12.30
CA ILE A 315 2.41 -8.88 -13.30
C ILE A 315 1.69 -7.60 -12.85
N ALA A 316 0.42 -7.72 -12.47
CA ALA A 316 -0.38 -6.56 -12.08
C ALA A 316 0.08 -5.87 -10.78
N VAL A 317 0.82 -6.58 -9.91
CA VAL A 317 1.50 -5.98 -8.74
C VAL A 317 2.80 -5.30 -9.17
N LEU A 318 3.58 -5.94 -10.03
CA LEU A 318 4.92 -5.46 -10.40
C LEU A 318 4.89 -4.29 -11.39
N GLU A 319 3.97 -4.29 -12.34
CA GLU A 319 3.87 -3.29 -13.42
C GLU A 319 3.93 -1.83 -12.93
N PRO A 320 3.14 -1.40 -11.92
CA PRO A 320 3.22 -0.02 -11.42
C PRO A 320 4.46 0.25 -10.55
N LEU A 321 5.17 -0.78 -10.08
CA LEU A 321 6.30 -0.64 -9.16
C LEU A 321 7.66 -0.70 -9.87
N LEU A 322 7.72 -1.36 -11.03
CA LEU A 322 8.97 -1.84 -11.61
C LEU A 322 9.94 -0.70 -11.98
N ASP A 323 9.43 0.38 -12.58
CA ASP A 323 10.25 1.53 -12.98
C ASP A 323 10.92 2.20 -11.78
N HIS A 324 10.13 2.48 -10.74
CA HIS A 324 10.62 3.11 -9.52
C HIS A 324 11.61 2.19 -8.78
N LEU A 325 11.27 0.91 -8.65
CA LEU A 325 12.11 -0.07 -7.97
C LEU A 325 13.48 -0.21 -8.65
N LEU A 326 13.51 -0.33 -9.97
CA LEU A 326 14.77 -0.45 -10.72
C LEU A 326 15.58 0.85 -10.70
N ALA A 327 14.93 2.02 -10.75
CA ALA A 327 15.61 3.30 -10.62
C ALA A 327 16.27 3.47 -9.25
N GLN A 328 15.59 3.06 -8.18
CA GLN A 328 16.12 3.11 -6.82
C GLN A 328 17.33 2.17 -6.65
N VAL A 329 17.25 0.95 -7.18
CA VAL A 329 18.35 -0.03 -7.13
C VAL A 329 19.56 0.41 -7.95
N ALA A 330 19.35 1.10 -9.07
CA ALA A 330 20.42 1.67 -9.89
C ALA A 330 21.11 2.89 -9.24
N GLY A 331 20.69 3.33 -8.06
CA GLY A 331 21.23 4.50 -7.36
C GLY A 331 20.70 5.85 -7.86
N GLY A 332 19.60 5.85 -8.62
CA GLY A 332 18.99 7.04 -9.23
C GLY A 332 18.01 7.80 -8.33
N GLY A 333 17.71 7.30 -7.13
CA GLY A 333 16.83 7.98 -6.19
C GLY A 333 17.56 9.12 -5.47
N ARG A 334 17.49 10.34 -5.99
CA ARG A 334 17.64 11.53 -5.15
C ARG A 334 16.58 11.41 -4.05
N HIS A 335 17.05 11.25 -2.82
CA HIS A 335 16.21 11.40 -1.64
C HIS A 335 15.83 12.88 -1.54
N GLU A 336 14.69 13.24 -2.11
CA GLU A 336 13.95 14.47 -1.81
C GLU A 336 12.56 14.08 -1.29
#